data_AF-A0A1R3ULX0-F1
#
_entry.id   AF-A0A1R3ULX0-F1
#
_cell.length_a   1.000
_cell.length_b   1.000
_cell.length_c   1.000
_cell.angle_alpha   90.00
_cell.angle_beta   90.00
_cell.angle_gamma   90.00
#
_symmetry.space_group_name_H-M   'P 1'
#
loop_
_entity.id
_entity.type
_entity.pdbx_description
1 polymer ?
#
loop_
_entity_poly.entity_id
_entity_poly.type
_entity_poly.pdbx_seq_one_letter_code
_entity_poly.pdbx_strand_id
1 'polypeptide(L)'
;MFRSLGLYPGVTFGANAIAALCERSTTVVRHALDALVGAHLVEQTDADLYQVHDLLRSFALDRARNEDSEEKRRTALENLAHRYLYSADASARATDSHLRHHDLDGVPRPETEVPTFSRHQDALRWFDRESLNISALVEATDEAGLDTLTWRFPVILRHVYVFYACGSEWERMIESGMAAATREGNREAEADLLEASGMACVQGHRYSEGLEYHRRSHELRRTMQDEFGMAMSLNAIGIVHLRVRRLDHAAQHFRRSLEILESLSRRTWSGIALGNLARTHLEEGRFEESRSLAERAARIHHETGNRLSEFSCLTTLCVA
;
A
#
# COMPACT_ATOMS: atom_id res chain seq x y z
N MET A 1 -6.16 -25.51 -17.88
CA MET A 1 -5.39 -24.26 -17.87
C MET A 1 -6.08 -23.16 -18.66
N PHE A 2 -6.43 -23.36 -19.94
CA PHE A 2 -7.08 -22.31 -20.74
C PHE A 2 -8.33 -21.70 -20.06
N ARG A 3 -9.25 -22.52 -19.52
CA ARG A 3 -10.39 -22.01 -18.74
C ARG A 3 -9.98 -21.14 -17.54
N SER A 4 -8.95 -21.58 -16.81
CA SER A 4 -8.41 -20.85 -15.66
C SER A 4 -7.87 -19.48 -16.05
N LEU A 5 -7.33 -19.30 -17.26
CA LEU A 5 -6.93 -17.97 -17.76
C LEU A 5 -8.11 -17.00 -17.85
N GLY A 6 -9.33 -17.49 -18.08
CA GLY A 6 -10.55 -16.69 -18.04
C GLY A 6 -10.87 -16.14 -16.65
N LEU A 7 -10.34 -16.75 -15.58
CA LEU A 7 -10.50 -16.28 -14.20
C LEU A 7 -9.46 -15.23 -13.79
N TYR A 8 -8.42 -15.00 -14.61
CA TYR A 8 -7.41 -14.00 -14.32
C TYR A 8 -7.98 -12.59 -14.65
N PRO A 9 -8.10 -11.69 -13.67
CA PRO A 9 -8.76 -10.40 -13.87
C PRO A 9 -7.88 -9.34 -14.55
N GLY A 10 -6.55 -9.44 -14.42
CA GLY A 10 -5.59 -8.47 -14.94
C GLY A 10 -5.33 -8.56 -16.45
N VAL A 11 -4.57 -7.61 -17.01
CA VAL A 11 -4.36 -7.52 -18.47
C VAL A 11 -3.26 -8.47 -18.93
N THR A 12 -2.08 -8.38 -18.31
CA THR A 12 -0.91 -9.21 -18.59
C THR A 12 -0.57 -10.05 -17.37
N PHE A 13 0.05 -11.21 -17.56
CA PHE A 13 0.37 -12.10 -16.45
C PHE A 13 1.67 -12.85 -16.69
N GLY A 14 2.38 -13.18 -15.61
CA GLY A 14 3.52 -14.10 -15.64
C GLY A 14 3.14 -15.53 -15.26
N ALA A 15 4.03 -16.49 -15.55
CA ALA A 15 3.76 -17.91 -15.28
C ALA A 15 3.49 -18.19 -13.79
N ASN A 16 4.15 -17.48 -12.87
CA ASN A 16 3.94 -17.65 -11.43
C ASN A 16 2.54 -17.22 -10.97
N ALA A 17 1.93 -16.21 -11.59
CA ALA A 17 0.56 -15.79 -11.29
C ALA A 17 -0.44 -16.87 -11.73
N ILE A 18 -0.28 -17.42 -12.92
CA ILE A 18 -1.14 -18.49 -13.44
C ILE A 18 -0.91 -19.81 -12.68
N ALA A 19 0.31 -20.08 -12.23
CA ALA A 19 0.64 -21.21 -11.35
C ALA A 19 -0.14 -21.15 -10.03
N ALA A 20 -0.20 -19.98 -9.39
CA ALA A 20 -1.01 -19.77 -8.19
C ALA A 20 -2.51 -19.95 -8.49
N LEU A 21 -3.00 -19.34 -9.58
CA LEU A 21 -4.40 -19.44 -10.00
C LEU A 21 -4.85 -20.88 -10.30
N CYS A 22 -3.95 -21.72 -10.84
CA CYS A 22 -4.27 -23.08 -11.25
C CYS A 22 -3.91 -24.16 -10.22
N GLU A 23 -3.25 -23.81 -9.11
CA GLU A 23 -2.63 -24.75 -8.16
C GLU A 23 -1.75 -25.78 -8.88
N ARG A 24 -0.79 -25.27 -9.65
CA ARG A 24 0.18 -26.08 -10.40
C ARG A 24 1.57 -25.49 -10.25
N SER A 25 2.59 -26.33 -10.41
CA SER A 25 3.97 -25.84 -10.43
C SER A 25 4.21 -24.90 -11.63
N THR A 26 5.06 -23.90 -11.44
CA THR A 26 5.44 -22.95 -12.50
C THR A 26 5.95 -23.66 -13.75
N THR A 27 6.68 -24.77 -13.59
CA THR A 27 7.18 -25.58 -14.71
C THR A 27 6.03 -26.13 -15.55
N VAL A 28 5.00 -26.72 -14.93
CA VAL A 28 3.84 -27.27 -15.66
C VAL A 28 3.08 -26.14 -16.38
N VAL A 29 2.93 -24.99 -15.73
CA VAL A 29 2.27 -23.82 -16.32
C VAL A 29 3.05 -23.27 -17.51
N ARG A 30 4.38 -23.15 -17.44
CA ARG A 30 5.20 -22.68 -18.57
C ARG A 30 5.03 -23.57 -19.81
N HIS A 31 5.16 -24.89 -19.66
CA HIS A 31 4.95 -25.81 -20.78
C HIS A 31 3.56 -25.69 -21.41
N ALA A 32 2.54 -25.48 -20.58
CA ALA A 32 1.18 -25.32 -21.07
C ALA A 32 0.96 -23.92 -21.70
N LEU A 33 1.66 -22.88 -21.23
CA LEU A 33 1.64 -21.55 -21.86
C LEU A 33 2.33 -21.60 -23.23
N ASP A 34 3.46 -22.29 -23.35
CA ASP A 34 4.16 -22.50 -24.64
C ASP A 34 3.23 -23.18 -25.66
N ALA A 35 2.46 -24.20 -25.23
CA ALA A 35 1.49 -24.86 -26.08
C ALA A 35 0.34 -23.92 -26.50
N LEU A 36 -0.14 -23.05 -25.61
CA LEU A 36 -1.18 -22.07 -25.93
C LEU A 36 -0.67 -20.95 -26.85
N VAL A 37 0.60 -20.54 -26.69
CA VAL A 37 1.28 -19.61 -27.60
C VAL A 37 1.40 -20.24 -28.99
N GLY A 38 1.84 -21.51 -29.08
CA GLY A 38 1.89 -22.25 -30.34
C GLY A 38 0.52 -22.44 -31.01
N ALA A 39 -0.56 -22.41 -30.23
CA ALA A 39 -1.94 -22.47 -30.71
C ALA A 39 -2.58 -21.09 -30.95
N HIS A 40 -1.83 -19.99 -30.80
CA HIS A 40 -2.32 -18.60 -30.92
C HIS A 40 -3.50 -18.26 -29.98
N LEU A 41 -3.58 -18.92 -28.82
CA LEU A 41 -4.59 -18.65 -27.80
C LEU A 41 -4.09 -17.67 -26.71
N VAL A 42 -2.78 -17.53 -26.60
CA VAL A 42 -2.06 -16.62 -25.71
C VAL A 42 -0.95 -15.97 -26.53
N GLU A 43 -0.67 -14.70 -26.28
CA GLU A 43 0.46 -13.99 -26.87
C GLU A 43 1.53 -13.75 -25.80
N GLN A 44 2.79 -14.00 -26.13
CA GLN A 44 3.93 -13.69 -25.27
C GLN A 44 4.49 -12.31 -25.65
N THR A 45 4.41 -11.35 -24.73
CA THR A 45 4.87 -9.97 -24.96
C THR A 45 6.31 -9.74 -24.49
N ASP A 46 6.80 -10.57 -23.56
CA ASP A 46 8.18 -10.56 -23.04
C ASP A 46 8.53 -11.94 -22.45
N ALA A 47 9.77 -12.15 -22.00
CA ALA A 47 10.33 -13.44 -21.59
C ALA A 47 9.49 -14.24 -20.57
N ASP A 48 8.73 -13.59 -19.69
CA ASP A 48 7.76 -14.22 -18.77
C ASP A 48 6.49 -13.36 -18.63
N LEU A 49 6.07 -12.69 -19.71
CA LEU A 49 4.83 -11.92 -19.76
C LEU A 49 3.95 -12.40 -20.92
N TYR A 50 2.70 -12.66 -20.58
CA TYR A 50 1.69 -13.19 -21.48
C TYR A 50 0.42 -12.35 -21.42
N GLN A 51 -0.33 -12.34 -22.51
CA GLN A 51 -1.64 -11.72 -22.59
C GLN A 51 -2.61 -12.61 -23.36
N VAL A 52 -3.90 -12.44 -23.07
CA VAL A 52 -5.00 -13.12 -23.77
C VAL A 52 -5.93 -12.06 -24.33
N HIS A 53 -6.28 -12.17 -25.61
CA HIS A 53 -7.28 -11.30 -26.22
C HIS A 53 -8.62 -11.38 -25.50
N ASP A 54 -9.30 -10.25 -25.35
CA ASP A 54 -10.56 -10.14 -24.57
C ASP A 54 -11.63 -11.14 -25.00
N LEU A 55 -11.74 -11.44 -26.30
CA LEU A 55 -12.68 -12.44 -26.80
C LEU A 55 -12.34 -13.87 -26.32
N LEU A 56 -11.06 -14.24 -26.36
CA LEU A 56 -10.60 -15.54 -25.88
C LEU A 56 -10.71 -15.65 -24.36
N ARG A 57 -10.45 -14.56 -23.64
CA ARG A 57 -10.65 -14.46 -22.20
C ARG A 57 -12.11 -14.63 -21.83
N SER A 58 -13.01 -13.94 -22.53
CA SER A 58 -14.46 -14.06 -22.35
C SER A 58 -14.94 -15.48 -22.60
N PHE A 59 -14.46 -16.12 -23.67
CA PHE A 59 -14.77 -17.52 -23.97
C PHE A 59 -14.22 -18.49 -22.89
N ALA A 60 -12.98 -18.28 -22.43
CA ALA A 60 -12.40 -19.07 -21.35
C ALA A 60 -13.17 -18.90 -20.02
N LEU A 61 -13.63 -17.68 -19.72
CA LEU A 61 -14.44 -17.39 -18.54
C LEU A 61 -15.83 -18.04 -18.62
N ASP A 62 -16.49 -17.99 -19.78
CA ASP A 62 -17.76 -18.70 -20.00
C ASP A 62 -17.59 -20.22 -19.80
N ARG A 63 -16.51 -20.79 -20.35
CA ARG A 63 -16.16 -22.20 -20.13
C ARG A 63 -15.93 -22.50 -18.65
N ALA A 64 -15.20 -21.65 -17.93
CA ALA A 64 -14.98 -21.80 -16.49
C ALA A 64 -16.30 -21.71 -15.70
N ARG A 65 -17.21 -20.78 -16.02
CA ARG A 65 -18.51 -20.65 -15.34
C ARG A 65 -19.41 -21.86 -15.56
N ASN A 66 -19.34 -22.47 -16.74
CA ASN A 66 -20.17 -23.62 -17.11
C ASN A 66 -19.59 -24.98 -16.65
N GLU A 67 -18.27 -25.09 -16.49
CA GLU A 67 -17.60 -26.37 -16.19
C GLU A 67 -16.96 -26.45 -14.80
N ASP A 68 -16.64 -25.31 -14.17
CA ASP A 68 -16.06 -25.27 -12.82
C ASP A 68 -17.11 -24.88 -11.78
N SER A 69 -17.06 -25.53 -10.61
CA SER A 69 -17.88 -25.12 -9.47
C SER A 69 -17.53 -23.70 -9.03
N GLU A 70 -18.49 -23.01 -8.44
CA GLU A 70 -18.28 -21.68 -7.85
C GLU A 70 -17.16 -21.70 -6.80
N GLU A 71 -17.15 -22.71 -5.95
CA GLU A 71 -16.09 -22.93 -4.94
C GLU A 71 -14.71 -22.99 -5.59
N LYS A 72 -14.54 -23.77 -6.66
CA LYS A 72 -13.26 -23.87 -7.36
C LYS A 72 -12.82 -22.55 -8.00
N ARG A 73 -13.77 -21.78 -8.55
CA ARG A 73 -13.49 -20.44 -9.10
C ARG A 73 -13.07 -19.47 -7.99
N ARG A 74 -13.73 -19.53 -6.83
CA ARG A 74 -13.40 -18.73 -5.65
C ARG A 74 -12.00 -19.09 -5.11
N THR A 75 -11.70 -20.37 -4.92
CA THR A 75 -10.37 -20.82 -4.44
C THR A 75 -9.25 -20.41 -5.41
N ALA A 76 -9.48 -20.49 -6.71
CA ALA A 76 -8.52 -20.00 -7.70
C ALA A 76 -8.21 -18.50 -7.51
N LEU A 77 -9.25 -17.68 -7.31
CA LEU A 77 -9.11 -16.25 -7.05
C LEU A 77 -8.41 -15.97 -5.71
N GLU A 78 -8.75 -16.71 -4.65
CA GLU A 78 -8.08 -16.64 -3.34
C GLU A 78 -6.57 -16.94 -3.46
N ASN A 79 -6.19 -18.00 -4.16
CA ASN A 79 -4.78 -18.35 -4.37
C ASN A 79 -4.01 -17.28 -5.15
N LEU A 80 -4.64 -16.70 -6.18
CA LEU A 80 -4.08 -15.57 -6.91
C LEU A 80 -3.91 -14.34 -6.00
N ALA A 81 -4.92 -14.03 -5.20
CA ALA A 81 -4.91 -12.92 -4.25
C ALA A 81 -3.84 -13.09 -3.18
N HIS A 82 -3.69 -14.26 -2.57
CA HIS A 82 -2.62 -14.55 -1.62
C HIS A 82 -1.25 -14.27 -2.23
N ARG A 83 -1.00 -14.75 -3.45
CA ARG A 83 0.25 -14.47 -4.16
C ARG A 83 0.51 -12.98 -4.32
N TYR A 84 -0.46 -12.25 -4.86
CA TYR A 84 -0.31 -10.82 -5.12
C TYR A 84 -0.16 -10.02 -3.82
N LEU A 85 -0.83 -10.44 -2.75
CA LEU A 85 -0.73 -9.80 -1.44
C LEU A 85 0.67 -9.94 -0.84
N TYR A 86 1.26 -11.14 -0.88
CA TYR A 86 2.67 -11.34 -0.48
C TYR A 86 3.64 -10.55 -1.37
N SER A 87 3.35 -10.43 -2.67
CA SER A 87 4.18 -9.66 -3.59
C SER A 87 4.09 -8.15 -3.31
N ALA A 88 2.89 -7.66 -3.00
CA ALA A 88 2.64 -6.28 -2.59
C ALA A 88 3.29 -5.96 -1.23
N ASP A 89 3.22 -6.88 -0.26
CA ASP A 89 3.90 -6.74 1.03
C ASP A 89 5.42 -6.74 0.87
N ALA A 90 5.98 -7.62 0.04
CA ALA A 90 7.41 -7.60 -0.28
C ALA A 90 7.84 -6.28 -0.91
N SER A 91 7.03 -5.73 -1.82
CA SER A 91 7.26 -4.39 -2.39
C SER A 91 7.19 -3.30 -1.32
N ALA A 92 6.12 -3.28 -0.51
CA ALA A 92 5.92 -2.33 0.57
C ALA A 92 7.07 -2.35 1.59
N ARG A 93 7.57 -3.52 2.00
CA ARG A 93 8.70 -3.67 2.93
C ARG A 93 10.03 -3.24 2.32
N ALA A 94 10.19 -3.34 1.01
CA ALA A 94 11.34 -2.81 0.29
C ALA A 94 11.23 -1.29 0.04
N THR A 95 10.06 -0.69 0.28
CA THR A 95 9.91 0.77 0.30
C THR A 95 10.17 1.34 1.69
N ASP A 96 10.98 2.40 1.75
CA ASP A 96 11.35 3.08 3.00
C ASP A 96 10.26 4.08 3.45
N SER A 97 9.01 3.61 3.57
CA SER A 97 7.83 4.46 3.83
C SER A 97 7.55 4.73 5.31
N HIS A 98 8.19 4.00 6.22
CA HIS A 98 8.09 4.12 7.70
C HIS A 98 6.70 3.96 8.32
N LEU A 99 5.66 3.80 7.50
CA LEU A 99 4.29 3.53 7.93
C LEU A 99 4.24 2.24 8.78
N ARG A 100 3.26 2.15 9.68
CA ARG A 100 3.00 0.94 10.45
C ARG A 100 2.66 -0.20 9.48
N HIS A 101 3.50 -1.23 9.44
CA HIS A 101 3.19 -2.42 8.64
C HIS A 101 2.02 -3.19 9.26
N HIS A 102 1.20 -3.75 8.38
CA HIS A 102 0.20 -4.73 8.75
C HIS A 102 0.76 -6.12 8.39
N ASP A 103 0.77 -7.04 9.35
CA ASP A 103 1.27 -8.39 9.11
C ASP A 103 0.25 -9.24 8.34
N LEU A 104 0.75 -10.19 7.56
CA LEU A 104 -0.09 -11.10 6.76
C LEU A 104 -0.60 -12.29 7.60
N ASP A 105 -0.92 -12.06 8.86
CA ASP A 105 -1.36 -13.10 9.78
C ASP A 105 -2.63 -13.79 9.27
N GLY A 106 -2.61 -15.11 9.27
CA GLY A 106 -3.70 -15.93 8.76
C GLY A 106 -3.84 -15.97 7.23
N VAL A 107 -2.97 -15.29 6.46
CA VAL A 107 -2.92 -15.45 5.00
C VAL A 107 -2.13 -16.71 4.66
N PRO A 108 -2.70 -17.68 3.91
CA PRO A 108 -1.95 -18.82 3.40
C PRO A 108 -0.76 -18.39 2.54
N ARG A 109 0.43 -18.91 2.86
CA ARG A 109 1.64 -18.64 2.07
C ARG A 109 1.53 -19.34 0.71
N PRO A 110 1.73 -18.62 -0.41
CA PRO A 110 1.67 -19.23 -1.73
C PRO A 110 2.81 -20.24 -1.93
N GLU A 111 2.54 -21.34 -2.62
CA GLU A 111 3.57 -22.31 -3.02
C GLU A 111 4.50 -21.74 -4.11
N THR A 112 3.98 -20.82 -4.92
CA THR A 112 4.74 -20.15 -5.99
C THR A 112 5.72 -19.12 -5.41
N GLU A 113 6.87 -18.98 -6.06
CA GLU A 113 7.90 -18.01 -5.68
C GLU A 113 7.39 -16.57 -5.76
N VAL A 114 7.41 -15.85 -4.64
CA VAL A 114 7.08 -14.43 -4.54
C VAL A 114 8.34 -13.59 -4.79
N PRO A 115 8.22 -12.41 -5.44
CA PRO A 115 9.38 -11.58 -5.72
C PRO A 115 10.02 -11.10 -4.42
N THR A 116 11.34 -10.94 -4.44
CA THR A 116 12.10 -10.30 -3.37
C THR A 116 12.86 -9.11 -3.94
N PHE A 117 12.93 -8.02 -3.19
CA PHE A 117 13.53 -6.77 -3.66
C PHE A 117 14.64 -6.34 -2.71
N SER A 118 15.86 -6.26 -3.22
CA SER A 118 17.02 -5.76 -2.46
C SER A 118 17.15 -4.23 -2.55
N ARG A 119 16.49 -3.60 -3.54
CA ARG A 119 16.51 -2.15 -3.76
C ARG A 119 15.09 -1.61 -3.90
N HIS A 120 14.86 -0.46 -3.30
CA HIS A 120 13.60 0.29 -3.38
C HIS A 120 13.12 0.50 -4.84
N GLN A 121 14.03 0.86 -5.75
CA GLN A 121 13.68 1.11 -7.16
C GLN A 121 13.15 -0.13 -7.88
N ASP A 122 13.63 -1.33 -7.53
CA ASP A 122 13.17 -2.57 -8.16
C ASP A 122 11.75 -2.92 -7.68
N ALA A 123 11.44 -2.64 -6.41
CA ALA A 123 10.09 -2.79 -5.85
C ALA A 123 9.08 -1.84 -6.51
N LEU A 124 9.48 -0.59 -6.75
CA LEU A 124 8.65 0.39 -7.46
C LEU A 124 8.40 -0.02 -8.91
N ARG A 125 9.44 -0.44 -9.65
CA ARG A 125 9.28 -0.92 -11.04
C ARG A 125 8.41 -2.15 -11.16
N TRP A 126 8.49 -3.06 -10.19
CA TRP A 126 7.58 -4.20 -10.13
C TRP A 126 6.13 -3.73 -9.93
N PHE A 127 5.92 -2.79 -9.01
CA PHE A 127 4.59 -2.24 -8.76
C PHE A 127 4.02 -1.53 -9.99
N ASP A 128 4.83 -0.73 -10.70
CA ASP A 128 4.41 -0.08 -11.96
C ASP A 128 3.84 -1.10 -12.95
N ARG A 129 4.52 -2.24 -13.10
CA ARG A 129 4.10 -3.31 -14.01
C ARG A 129 2.83 -4.04 -13.57
N GLU A 130 2.63 -4.21 -12.26
CA GLU A 130 1.54 -5.02 -11.70
C GLU A 130 0.35 -4.20 -11.18
N SER A 131 0.44 -2.88 -11.14
CA SER A 131 -0.56 -1.97 -10.55
C SER A 131 -1.97 -2.17 -11.12
N LEU A 132 -2.09 -2.32 -12.43
CA LEU A 132 -3.37 -2.58 -13.11
C LEU A 132 -3.90 -4.00 -12.80
N ASN A 133 -3.00 -4.99 -12.69
CA ASN A 133 -3.38 -6.34 -12.32
C ASN A 133 -3.89 -6.42 -10.88
N ILE A 134 -3.24 -5.70 -9.96
CA ILE A 134 -3.68 -5.62 -8.56
C ILE A 134 -5.02 -4.89 -8.47
N SER A 135 -5.21 -3.81 -9.22
CA SER A 135 -6.49 -3.07 -9.24
C SER A 135 -7.65 -3.95 -9.71
N ALA A 136 -7.48 -4.65 -10.84
CA ALA A 136 -8.48 -5.59 -11.33
C ALA A 136 -8.72 -6.77 -10.38
N LEU A 137 -7.68 -7.20 -9.66
CA LEU A 137 -7.79 -8.25 -8.65
C LEU A 137 -8.57 -7.80 -7.40
N VAL A 138 -8.37 -6.56 -6.94
CA VAL A 138 -9.16 -5.98 -5.83
C VAL A 138 -10.64 -5.90 -6.20
N GLU A 139 -10.96 -5.46 -7.41
CA GLU A 139 -12.33 -5.45 -7.92
C GLU A 139 -12.92 -6.87 -7.95
N ALA A 140 -12.17 -7.85 -8.46
CA ALA A 140 -12.61 -9.24 -8.50
C ALA A 140 -12.81 -9.85 -7.10
N THR A 141 -11.96 -9.52 -6.12
CA THR A 141 -12.13 -9.99 -4.74
C THR A 141 -13.33 -9.35 -4.05
N ASP A 142 -13.60 -8.06 -4.33
CA ASP A 142 -14.77 -7.35 -3.81
C ASP A 142 -16.07 -7.96 -4.36
N GLU A 143 -16.14 -8.19 -5.68
CA GLU A 143 -17.28 -8.85 -6.34
C GLU A 143 -17.53 -10.27 -5.81
N ALA A 144 -16.47 -10.99 -5.43
CA ALA A 144 -16.55 -12.32 -4.87
C ALA A 144 -16.88 -12.34 -3.36
N GLY A 145 -17.02 -11.18 -2.70
CA GLY A 145 -17.22 -11.09 -1.25
C GLY A 145 -16.04 -11.63 -0.43
N LEU A 146 -14.82 -11.46 -0.95
CA LEU A 146 -13.57 -11.80 -0.27
C LEU A 146 -13.07 -10.59 0.52
N ASP A 147 -13.84 -10.18 1.53
CA ASP A 147 -13.64 -8.92 2.25
C ASP A 147 -12.22 -8.80 2.84
N THR A 148 -11.75 -9.85 3.51
CA THR A 148 -10.42 -9.88 4.13
C THR A 148 -9.29 -9.64 3.14
N LEU A 149 -9.39 -10.17 1.92
CA LEU A 149 -8.39 -9.96 0.88
C LEU A 149 -8.51 -8.56 0.28
N THR A 150 -9.74 -8.10 0.08
CA THR A 150 -10.06 -6.81 -0.56
C THR A 150 -9.49 -5.63 0.22
N TRP A 151 -9.68 -5.55 1.54
CA TRP A 151 -9.16 -4.41 2.32
C TRP A 151 -7.65 -4.46 2.57
N ARG A 152 -7.04 -5.65 2.57
CA ARG A 152 -5.59 -5.79 2.84
C ARG A 152 -4.72 -5.17 1.75
N PHE A 153 -5.16 -5.24 0.49
CA PHE A 153 -4.42 -4.64 -0.63
C PHE A 153 -4.16 -3.14 -0.44
N PRO A 154 -5.17 -2.27 -0.26
CA PRO A 154 -4.92 -0.85 -0.01
C PRO A 154 -4.22 -0.59 1.32
N VAL A 155 -4.48 -1.36 2.39
CA VAL A 155 -3.74 -1.20 3.65
C VAL A 155 -2.23 -1.41 3.49
N ILE A 156 -1.82 -2.33 2.62
CA ILE A 156 -0.39 -2.59 2.32
C ILE A 156 0.15 -1.59 1.30
N LEU A 157 -0.59 -1.34 0.21
CA LEU A 157 -0.12 -0.52 -0.90
C LEU A 157 0.00 0.97 -0.57
N ARG A 158 -0.60 1.46 0.52
CA ARG A 158 -0.35 2.82 1.02
C ARG A 158 1.13 3.12 1.19
N HIS A 159 1.94 2.12 1.54
CA HIS A 159 3.41 2.23 1.67
C HIS A 159 4.11 2.53 0.34
N VAL A 160 3.51 2.11 -0.76
CA VAL A 160 4.01 2.32 -2.12
C VAL A 160 3.45 3.63 -2.70
N TYR A 161 2.15 3.89 -2.50
CA TYR A 161 1.47 5.08 -3.02
C TYR A 161 1.91 6.41 -2.38
N VAL A 162 2.72 6.42 -1.31
CA VAL A 162 3.38 7.67 -0.86
C VAL A 162 4.40 8.19 -1.89
N PHE A 163 4.86 7.36 -2.83
CA PHE A 163 5.82 7.71 -3.87
C PHE A 163 5.19 8.00 -5.24
N TYR A 164 3.88 7.80 -5.38
CA TYR A 164 3.15 8.00 -6.63
C TYR A 164 2.14 9.13 -6.48
N ALA A 165 1.86 9.83 -7.58
CA ALA A 165 0.70 10.72 -7.61
C ALA A 165 -0.58 9.89 -7.41
N CYS A 166 -1.37 10.22 -6.40
CA CYS A 166 -2.66 9.58 -6.19
C CYS A 166 -3.59 9.87 -7.39
N GLY A 167 -3.90 8.82 -8.15
CA GLY A 167 -4.88 8.83 -9.23
C GLY A 167 -6.21 8.23 -8.81
N SER A 168 -7.20 8.30 -9.71
CA SER A 168 -8.53 7.74 -9.47
C SER A 168 -8.52 6.23 -9.20
N GLU A 169 -7.53 5.47 -9.71
CA GLU A 169 -7.42 4.05 -9.37
C GLU A 169 -7.12 3.82 -7.89
N TRP A 170 -6.28 4.66 -7.29
CA TRP A 170 -5.93 4.55 -5.88
C TRP A 170 -7.12 4.87 -4.97
N GLU A 171 -7.85 5.94 -5.30
CA GLU A 171 -9.06 6.32 -4.56
C GLU A 171 -10.11 5.20 -4.60
N ARG A 172 -10.39 4.63 -5.79
CA ARG A 172 -11.31 3.49 -5.93
C ARG A 172 -10.85 2.26 -5.14
N MET A 173 -9.56 1.97 -5.15
CA MET A 173 -9.01 0.84 -4.38
C MET A 173 -9.21 1.04 -2.87
N ILE A 174 -8.98 2.26 -2.36
CA ILE A 174 -9.27 2.59 -0.96
C ILE A 174 -10.76 2.47 -0.65
N GLU A 175 -11.64 2.93 -1.55
CA GLU A 175 -13.10 2.84 -1.38
C GLU A 175 -13.60 1.39 -1.29
N SER A 176 -13.18 0.52 -2.22
CA SER A 176 -13.49 -0.93 -2.15
C SER A 176 -12.94 -1.56 -0.88
N GLY A 177 -11.70 -1.22 -0.50
CA GLY A 177 -11.11 -1.70 0.74
C GLY A 177 -11.87 -1.21 1.98
N MET A 178 -12.35 0.03 2.00
CA MET A 178 -13.11 0.59 3.11
C MET A 178 -14.45 -0.12 3.25
N ALA A 179 -15.16 -0.33 2.13
CA ALA A 179 -16.42 -1.06 2.12
C ALA A 179 -16.23 -2.50 2.64
N ALA A 180 -15.18 -3.19 2.21
CA ALA A 180 -14.83 -4.52 2.69
C ALA A 180 -14.49 -4.55 4.19
N ALA A 181 -13.65 -3.62 4.66
CA ALA A 181 -13.30 -3.50 6.08
C ALA A 181 -14.55 -3.26 6.95
N THR A 182 -15.49 -2.42 6.50
CA THR A 182 -16.75 -2.15 7.20
C THR A 182 -17.67 -3.36 7.23
N ARG A 183 -17.77 -4.14 6.13
CA ARG A 183 -18.55 -5.40 6.13
C ARG A 183 -17.99 -6.43 7.10
N GLU A 184 -16.67 -6.52 7.22
CA GLU A 184 -15.98 -7.40 8.16
C GLU A 184 -15.99 -6.86 9.60
N GLY A 185 -16.28 -5.57 9.80
CA GLY A 185 -16.20 -4.90 11.10
C GLY A 185 -14.75 -4.67 11.57
N ASN A 186 -13.79 -4.63 10.64
CA ASN A 186 -12.38 -4.46 10.96
C ASN A 186 -12.01 -2.98 11.14
N ARG A 187 -12.15 -2.52 12.38
CA ARG A 187 -11.90 -1.11 12.77
C ARG A 187 -10.44 -0.67 12.63
N GLU A 188 -9.48 -1.59 12.71
CA GLU A 188 -8.06 -1.27 12.48
C GLU A 188 -7.81 -0.96 11.00
N ALA A 189 -8.34 -1.80 10.10
CA ALA A 189 -8.27 -1.57 8.66
C ALA A 189 -9.00 -0.27 8.26
N GLU A 190 -10.17 0.01 8.83
CA GLU A 190 -10.88 1.28 8.61
C GLU A 190 -10.01 2.50 8.99
N ALA A 191 -9.33 2.47 10.14
CA ALA A 191 -8.46 3.56 10.56
C ALA A 191 -7.27 3.76 9.60
N ASP A 192 -6.65 2.68 9.15
CA ASP A 192 -5.54 2.73 8.21
C ASP A 192 -5.96 3.22 6.82
N LEU A 193 -7.17 2.87 6.37
CA LEU A 193 -7.73 3.34 5.10
C LEU A 193 -8.21 4.79 5.18
N LEU A 194 -8.64 5.27 6.35
CA LEU A 194 -8.88 6.69 6.59
C LEU A 194 -7.56 7.49 6.52
N GLU A 195 -6.46 6.98 7.08
CA GLU A 195 -5.14 7.61 6.89
C GLU A 195 -4.72 7.65 5.42
N ALA A 196 -4.92 6.56 4.68
CA ALA A 196 -4.62 6.49 3.25
C ALA A 196 -5.45 7.51 2.44
N SER A 197 -6.74 7.62 2.74
CA SER A 197 -7.66 8.62 2.14
C SER A 197 -7.20 10.05 2.45
N GLY A 198 -6.82 10.31 3.70
CA GLY A 198 -6.31 11.61 4.14
C GLY A 198 -5.03 12.00 3.39
N MET A 199 -4.09 11.06 3.29
CA MET A 199 -2.85 11.25 2.53
C MET A 199 -3.12 11.54 1.05
N ALA A 200 -4.01 10.78 0.41
CA ALA A 200 -4.38 10.99 -0.99
C ALA A 200 -4.97 12.39 -1.22
N CYS A 201 -5.86 12.84 -0.33
CA CYS A 201 -6.41 14.19 -0.37
C CYS A 201 -5.33 15.27 -0.22
N VAL A 202 -4.38 15.09 0.70
CA VAL A 202 -3.28 16.05 0.92
C VAL A 202 -2.36 16.14 -0.30
N GLN A 203 -2.05 15.00 -0.95
CA GLN A 203 -1.29 14.98 -2.20
C GLN A 203 -2.04 15.68 -3.35
N GLY A 204 -3.37 15.51 -3.41
CA GLY A 204 -4.25 16.22 -4.35
C GLY A 204 -4.60 17.65 -3.95
N HIS A 205 -3.91 18.24 -2.95
CA HIS A 205 -4.16 19.59 -2.42
C HIS A 205 -5.58 19.82 -1.84
N ARG A 206 -6.35 18.76 -1.57
CA ARG A 206 -7.68 18.79 -0.92
C ARG A 206 -7.54 18.80 0.61
N TYR A 207 -6.88 19.83 1.15
CA TYR A 207 -6.47 19.87 2.56
C TYR A 207 -7.62 19.76 3.58
N SER A 208 -8.76 20.40 3.31
CA SER A 208 -9.93 20.34 4.21
C SER A 208 -10.51 18.94 4.33
N GLU A 209 -10.58 18.23 3.21
CA GLU A 209 -11.06 16.84 3.16
C GLU A 209 -10.06 15.89 3.83
N GLY A 210 -8.76 16.05 3.53
CA GLY A 210 -7.70 15.27 4.16
C GLY A 210 -7.67 15.42 5.68
N LEU A 211 -7.88 16.64 6.18
CA LEU A 211 -7.98 16.91 7.61
C LEU A 211 -9.12 16.12 8.28
N GLU A 212 -10.27 16.01 7.61
CA GLU A 212 -11.42 15.28 8.14
C GLU A 212 -11.14 13.78 8.21
N TYR A 213 -10.53 13.21 7.16
CA TYR A 213 -10.12 11.80 7.19
C TYR A 213 -9.13 11.49 8.32
N HIS A 214 -8.09 12.31 8.51
CA HIS A 214 -7.13 12.10 9.60
C HIS A 214 -7.77 12.27 10.99
N ARG A 215 -8.76 13.17 11.15
CA ARG A 215 -9.51 13.31 12.41
C ARG A 215 -10.37 12.09 12.70
N ARG A 216 -11.07 11.56 11.69
CA ARG A 216 -11.86 10.33 11.83
C ARG A 216 -10.98 9.13 12.18
N SER A 217 -9.81 8.99 11.54
CA SER A 217 -8.80 7.99 11.90
C SER A 217 -8.34 8.14 13.35
N HIS A 218 -7.99 9.36 13.77
CA HIS A 218 -7.56 9.64 15.15
C HIS A 218 -8.63 9.24 16.17
N GLU A 219 -9.89 9.62 15.92
CA GLU A 219 -11.01 9.30 16.81
C GLU A 219 -11.25 7.78 16.87
N LEU A 220 -11.21 7.09 15.73
CA LEU A 220 -11.33 5.64 15.67
C LEU A 220 -10.21 4.97 16.49
N ARG A 221 -8.95 5.36 16.28
CA ARG A 221 -7.78 4.89 17.04
C ARG A 221 -7.89 5.19 18.53
N ARG A 222 -8.44 6.34 18.91
CA ARG A 222 -8.74 6.68 20.31
C ARG A 222 -9.72 5.71 20.94
N THR A 223 -10.81 5.35 20.24
CA THR A 223 -11.77 4.37 20.77
C THR A 223 -11.20 2.95 20.85
N MET A 224 -10.19 2.63 20.04
CA MET A 224 -9.45 1.36 20.08
C MET A 224 -8.28 1.38 21.07
N GLN A 225 -8.00 2.52 21.72
CA GLN A 225 -6.82 2.72 22.57
C GLN A 225 -5.49 2.45 21.85
N ASP A 226 -5.44 2.67 20.52
CA ASP A 226 -4.24 2.55 19.71
C ASP A 226 -3.39 3.83 19.81
N GLU A 227 -2.60 3.95 20.87
CA GLU A 227 -1.77 5.13 21.13
C GLU A 227 -0.79 5.41 19.98
N PHE A 228 -0.21 4.37 19.38
CA PHE A 228 0.73 4.54 18.27
C PHE A 228 0.03 5.10 17.03
N GLY A 229 -1.12 4.54 16.66
CA GLY A 229 -1.95 5.08 15.59
C GLY A 229 -2.43 6.51 15.88
N MET A 230 -2.84 6.81 17.11
CA MET A 230 -3.25 8.16 17.49
C MET A 230 -2.13 9.18 17.23
N ALA A 231 -0.89 8.85 17.58
CA ALA A 231 0.28 9.69 17.31
C ALA A 231 0.52 9.89 15.80
N MET A 232 0.45 8.81 15.01
CA MET A 232 0.57 8.92 13.54
C MET A 232 -0.50 9.86 12.96
N SER A 233 -1.74 9.75 13.43
CA SER A 233 -2.85 10.60 12.99
C SER A 233 -2.62 12.07 13.36
N LEU A 234 -2.09 12.35 14.57
CA LEU A 234 -1.72 13.70 15.01
C LEU A 234 -0.61 14.29 14.14
N ASN A 235 0.42 13.51 13.81
CA ASN A 235 1.46 13.95 12.90
C ASN A 235 0.89 14.27 11.50
N ALA A 236 -0.01 13.44 10.97
CA ALA A 236 -0.68 13.71 9.70
C ALA A 236 -1.53 15.00 9.73
N ILE A 237 -2.32 15.21 10.80
CA ILE A 237 -3.06 16.47 11.02
C ILE A 237 -2.11 17.67 11.08
N GLY A 238 -0.97 17.54 11.77
CA GLY A 238 0.08 18.56 11.83
C GLY A 238 0.62 18.92 10.44
N ILE A 239 0.84 17.92 9.57
CA ILE A 239 1.26 18.14 8.18
C ILE A 239 0.21 18.95 7.42
N VAL A 240 -1.08 18.66 7.57
CA VAL A 240 -2.14 19.45 6.92
C VAL A 240 -2.08 20.91 7.38
N HIS A 241 -1.98 21.16 8.69
CA HIS A 241 -1.88 22.50 9.23
C HIS A 241 -0.64 23.27 8.75
N LEU A 242 0.49 22.59 8.62
CA LEU A 242 1.71 23.16 8.07
C LEU A 242 1.51 23.57 6.60
N ARG A 243 0.90 22.70 5.77
CA ARG A 243 0.62 23.00 4.35
C ARG A 243 -0.27 24.21 4.15
N VAL A 244 -1.23 24.44 5.06
CA VAL A 244 -2.10 25.62 5.03
C VAL A 244 -1.58 26.79 5.88
N ARG A 245 -0.30 26.74 6.29
CA ARG A 245 0.42 27.77 7.07
C ARG A 245 -0.24 28.17 8.40
N ARG A 246 -0.92 27.23 9.05
CA ARG A 246 -1.40 27.36 10.44
C ARG A 246 -0.32 26.82 11.40
N LEU A 247 0.79 27.55 11.48
CA LEU A 247 2.04 27.08 12.09
C LEU A 247 1.89 26.73 13.58
N ASP A 248 1.15 27.53 14.36
CA ASP A 248 0.87 27.23 15.77
C ASP A 248 0.15 25.89 15.97
N HIS A 249 -0.85 25.61 15.13
CA HIS A 249 -1.62 24.37 15.18
C HIS A 249 -0.75 23.19 14.75
N ALA A 250 0.04 23.36 13.70
CA ALA A 250 0.99 22.33 13.25
C ALA A 250 1.96 21.96 14.38
N ALA A 251 2.58 22.95 15.02
CA ALA A 251 3.50 22.76 16.13
C ALA A 251 2.84 22.07 17.33
N GLN A 252 1.61 22.42 17.69
CA GLN A 252 0.86 21.76 18.76
C GLN A 252 0.65 20.26 18.47
N HIS A 253 0.21 19.93 17.25
CA HIS A 253 -0.03 18.55 16.85
C HIS A 253 1.26 17.72 16.78
N PHE A 254 2.34 18.28 16.24
CA PHE A 254 3.64 17.60 16.21
C PHE A 254 4.20 17.35 17.62
N ARG A 255 4.08 18.32 18.55
CA ARG A 255 4.50 18.11 19.95
C ARG A 255 3.70 17.00 20.61
N ARG A 256 2.37 17.00 20.45
CA ARG A 256 1.52 15.96 21.04
C ARG A 256 1.81 14.58 20.44
N SER A 257 2.06 14.50 19.14
CA SER A 257 2.53 13.26 18.50
C SER A 257 3.87 12.82 19.09
N LEU A 258 4.83 13.73 19.24
CA LEU A 258 6.16 13.44 19.75
C LEU A 258 6.11 12.89 21.18
N GLU A 259 5.32 13.50 22.07
CA GLU A 259 5.12 13.04 23.45
C GLU A 259 4.72 11.55 23.50
N ILE A 260 3.73 11.15 22.69
CA ILE A 260 3.25 9.77 22.63
C ILE A 260 4.31 8.84 22.01
N LEU A 261 4.99 9.29 20.95
CA LEU A 261 6.02 8.47 20.29
C LEU A 261 7.24 8.23 21.20
N GLU A 262 7.62 9.22 21.99
CA GLU A 262 8.69 9.10 22.99
C GLU A 262 8.27 8.17 24.14
N SER A 263 7.04 8.27 24.65
CA SER A 263 6.54 7.34 25.69
C SER A 263 6.48 5.90 25.21
N LEU A 264 6.20 5.68 23.93
CA LEU A 264 6.20 4.36 23.28
C LEU A 264 7.58 3.92 22.76
N SER A 265 8.63 4.71 22.98
CA SER A 265 9.99 4.44 22.48
C SER A 265 10.08 4.21 20.95
N ARG A 266 9.19 4.84 20.18
CA ARG A 266 9.13 4.74 18.71
C ARG A 266 10.12 5.70 18.05
N ARG A 267 11.42 5.43 18.21
CA ARG A 267 12.52 6.33 17.82
C ARG A 267 12.42 6.89 16.41
N THR A 268 12.25 6.06 15.38
CA THR A 268 12.17 6.54 13.98
C THR A 268 11.06 7.55 13.81
N TRP A 269 9.89 7.30 14.40
CA TRP A 269 8.74 8.19 14.35
C TRP A 269 8.93 9.46 15.19
N SER A 270 9.60 9.38 16.35
CA SER A 270 10.00 10.57 17.09
C SER A 270 10.89 11.49 16.25
N GLY A 271 11.81 10.92 15.45
CA GLY A 271 12.61 11.66 14.47
C GLY A 271 11.76 12.38 13.43
N ILE A 272 10.76 11.70 12.85
CA ILE A 272 9.82 12.29 11.87
C ILE A 272 9.07 13.48 12.47
N ALA A 273 8.51 13.32 13.68
CA ALA A 273 7.78 14.38 14.36
C ALA A 273 8.68 15.58 14.70
N LEU A 274 9.93 15.34 15.13
CA LEU A 274 10.93 16.37 15.36
C LEU A 274 11.30 17.13 14.09
N GLY A 275 11.55 16.43 12.98
CA GLY A 275 11.85 17.06 11.69
C GLY A 275 10.70 17.93 11.17
N ASN A 276 9.46 17.46 11.36
CA ASN A 276 8.26 18.24 11.04
C ASN A 276 8.11 19.49 11.93
N LEU A 277 8.40 19.37 13.23
CA LEU A 277 8.41 20.51 14.14
C LEU A 277 9.52 21.51 13.80
N ALA A 278 10.72 21.02 13.45
CA ALA A 278 11.83 21.85 12.98
C ALA A 278 11.44 22.67 11.74
N ARG A 279 10.85 22.02 10.73
CA ARG A 279 10.32 22.70 9.54
C ARG A 279 9.27 23.76 9.89
N THR A 280 8.41 23.48 10.87
CA THR A 280 7.42 24.45 11.35
C THR A 280 8.11 25.69 11.95
N HIS A 281 9.11 25.49 12.80
CA HIS A 281 9.90 26.59 13.39
C HIS A 281 10.71 27.37 12.34
N LEU A 282 11.22 26.69 11.31
CA LEU A 282 11.84 27.35 10.17
C LEU A 282 10.87 28.31 9.47
N GLU A 283 9.65 27.86 9.17
CA GLU A 283 8.63 28.70 8.51
C GLU A 283 8.14 29.86 9.37
N GLU A 284 8.24 29.75 10.70
CA GLU A 284 7.95 30.84 11.64
C GLU A 284 9.10 31.84 11.82
N GLY A 285 10.29 31.55 11.28
CA GLY A 285 11.51 32.36 11.49
C GLY A 285 12.24 32.08 12.81
N ARG A 286 11.90 30.98 13.50
CA ARG A 286 12.55 30.50 14.72
C ARG A 286 13.76 29.62 14.39
N PHE A 287 14.80 30.25 13.85
CA PHE A 287 15.94 29.56 13.26
C PHE A 287 16.75 28.74 14.26
N GLU A 288 17.01 29.25 15.47
CA GLU A 288 17.77 28.53 16.50
C GLU A 288 17.03 27.28 16.98
N GLU A 289 15.73 27.40 17.27
CA GLU A 289 14.90 26.26 17.68
C GLU A 289 14.75 25.24 16.55
N SER A 290 14.55 25.69 15.31
CA SER A 290 14.51 24.83 14.12
C SER A 290 15.80 24.01 13.99
N ARG A 291 16.96 24.68 14.09
CA ARG A 291 18.26 24.04 13.98
C ARG A 291 18.47 22.96 15.05
N SER A 292 18.18 23.29 16.31
CA SER A 292 18.31 22.32 17.41
C SER A 292 17.45 21.07 17.19
N LEU A 293 16.20 21.25 16.76
CA LEU A 293 15.28 20.15 16.48
C LEU A 293 15.73 19.32 15.27
N ALA A 294 16.17 19.96 14.18
CA ALA A 294 16.64 19.28 12.97
C ALA A 294 17.93 18.50 13.22
N GLU A 295 18.86 18.99 14.04
CA GLU A 295 20.07 18.26 14.46
C GLU A 295 19.71 16.99 15.25
N ARG A 296 18.72 17.07 16.15
CA ARG A 296 18.21 15.92 16.91
C ARG A 296 17.53 14.90 16.00
N ALA A 297 16.67 15.36 15.09
CA ALA A 297 15.98 14.51 14.12
C ALA A 297 16.96 13.80 13.17
N ALA A 298 17.95 14.53 12.62
CA ALA A 298 18.97 13.97 11.74
C ALA A 298 19.77 12.85 12.43
N ARG A 299 20.16 13.05 13.69
CA ARG A 299 20.87 12.04 14.48
C ARG A 299 20.03 10.76 14.67
N ILE A 300 18.75 10.91 15.01
CA ILE A 300 17.84 9.78 15.15
C ILE A 300 17.71 9.02 13.82
N HIS A 301 17.57 9.75 12.71
CA HIS A 301 17.46 9.13 11.39
C HIS A 301 18.75 8.42 10.96
N HIS A 302 19.90 9.00 11.28
CA HIS A 302 21.20 8.35 11.09
C HIS A 302 21.30 7.02 11.87
N GLU A 303 20.99 7.05 13.17
CA GLU A 303 21.02 5.88 14.05
C GLU A 303 20.01 4.78 13.64
N THR A 304 18.87 5.18 13.08
CA THR A 304 17.81 4.26 12.63
C THR A 304 17.94 3.85 11.15
N GLY A 305 18.94 4.36 10.43
CA GLY A 305 19.17 4.06 9.01
C GLY A 305 18.19 4.72 8.04
N ASN A 306 17.40 5.69 8.48
CA ASN A 306 16.40 6.41 7.68
C ASN A 306 17.05 7.55 6.88
N ARG A 307 17.71 7.20 5.78
CA ARG A 307 18.51 8.15 4.98
C ARG A 307 17.68 9.25 4.32
N LEU A 308 16.44 8.96 3.91
CA LEU A 308 15.57 9.95 3.27
C LEU A 308 15.17 11.05 4.25
N SER A 309 14.81 10.68 5.48
CA SER A 309 14.41 11.66 6.50
C SER A 309 15.63 12.38 7.08
N GLU A 310 16.78 11.70 7.18
CA GLU A 310 18.07 12.35 7.49
C GLU A 310 18.38 13.45 6.48
N PHE A 311 18.32 13.16 5.18
CA PHE A 311 18.51 14.15 4.13
C PHE A 311 17.56 15.35 4.27
N SER A 312 16.26 15.10 4.51
CA SER A 312 15.29 16.19 4.73
C SER A 312 15.66 17.06 5.94
N CYS A 313 16.16 16.47 7.03
CA CYS A 313 16.60 17.24 8.19
C CYS A 313 17.86 18.07 7.87
N LEU A 314 18.83 17.50 7.15
CA LEU A 314 20.04 18.21 6.73
C LEU A 314 19.73 19.40 5.82
N THR A 315 18.77 19.26 4.88
CA THR A 315 18.34 20.39 4.05
C THR A 315 17.70 21.51 4.89
N THR A 316 16.98 21.17 5.96
CA THR A 316 16.40 22.14 6.90
C THR A 316 17.52 22.89 7.64
N LEU A 317 18.60 22.20 8.02
CA LEU A 317 19.78 22.81 8.67
C LEU A 317 20.56 23.75 7.76
N CYS A 318 20.55 23.55 6.44
CA CYS A 318 21.22 24.47 5.51
C CYS A 318 20.48 25.80 5.36
N VAL A 319 19.19 25.84 5.69
CA VAL A 319 18.32 27.01 5.53
C VAL A 319 18.09 27.74 6.87
N ALA A 320 18.23 27.02 8.00
CA ALA A 320 18.09 27.55 9.36
C ALA A 320 19.36 28.29 9.83
#